data_AF-A0A151BZC1-F1
#
_entry.id   AF-A0A151BZC1-F1
#
_cell.length_a   1.000
_cell.length_b   1.000
_cell.length_c   1.000
_cell.angle_alpha   90.00
_cell.angle_beta   90.00
_cell.angle_gamma   90.00
#
_symmetry.space_group_name_H-M   'P 1'
#
loop_
_entity.id
_entity.type
_entity.pdbx_description
1 polymer ?
#
loop_
_entity_poly.entity_id
_entity_poly.type
_entity_poly.pdbx_seq_one_letter_code
_entity_poly.pdbx_strand_id
1 'polypeptide(L)'
;MASDDRGKVTLGIERARELVDDWQRLRAGVCRRCGALAGTMKSLCPACAAQRKVVRRDYRMAAAQRSSAGSTSMQSWLELHRWVSSQGYGLKEIAGADNVSAGSWLASFVDLAIATGEVDDDDVAQFDASAALLPVSRETVAAQRNRLIRARWFLDLQHGRLPLVGTNVVLAAGEVCHLDTPISMYPTSAPTARFTPGRLIVTNHRLILGPRELPLIDVRRAVPFRSGVVVEPLTDGFFTVGDPQWVIALINAAVQVARGELRVHIPRETPSTPASAFAAAASALEEADRGKDAALVRSITDRWSELSPEMQVRAQRAAEAISGTYAVLRHLPPEDQARARADGFSPAQNAAVSVDNAMRALSGILLSEYDEHADQLSVLRKYTAQWSDDDGLTL
;
A
#
# COMPACT_ATOMS: atom_id res chain seq x y z
N MET A 1 7.48 29.47 11.23
CA MET A 1 7.61 28.02 11.51
C MET A 1 6.24 27.47 11.81
N ALA A 2 5.78 26.53 10.99
CA ALA A 2 4.47 25.91 11.18
C ALA A 2 4.46 25.11 12.48
N SER A 3 3.27 24.97 13.09
CA SER A 3 3.07 24.24 14.35
C SER A 3 3.63 22.80 14.31
N ASP A 4 3.71 22.18 13.13
CA ASP A 4 4.18 20.82 12.93
C ASP A 4 5.71 20.68 13.03
N ASP A 5 6.47 21.72 12.64
CA ASP A 5 7.92 21.74 12.81
C ASP A 5 8.32 21.81 14.28
N ARG A 6 7.52 22.49 15.12
CA ARG A 6 7.75 22.49 16.58
C ARG A 6 7.59 21.09 17.17
N GLY A 7 6.62 20.30 16.71
CA GLY A 7 6.40 18.93 17.18
C GLY A 7 7.60 18.02 16.88
N LYS A 8 8.06 18.03 15.62
CA LYS A 8 9.23 17.23 15.19
C LYS A 8 10.51 17.66 15.90
N VAL A 9 10.72 18.97 16.08
CA VAL A 9 11.88 19.50 16.81
C VAL A 9 11.84 19.10 18.29
N THR A 10 10.67 19.15 18.93
CA THR A 10 10.53 18.76 20.35
C THR A 10 10.82 17.27 20.54
N LEU A 11 10.28 16.41 19.68
CA LEU A 11 10.54 14.97 19.69
C LEU A 11 12.02 14.65 19.41
N GLY A 12 12.66 15.42 18.53
CA GLY A 12 14.09 15.32 18.24
C GLY A 12 14.97 15.70 19.44
N ILE A 13 14.61 16.76 20.17
CA ILE A 13 15.33 17.22 21.37
C ILE A 13 15.19 16.21 22.51
N GLU A 14 13.99 15.67 22.75
CA GLU A 14 13.77 14.64 23.77
C GLU A 14 14.59 13.39 23.48
N ARG A 15 14.57 12.93 22.23
CA ARG A 15 15.36 11.76 21.80
C ARG A 15 16.86 12.00 21.90
N ALA A 16 17.33 13.22 21.61
CA ALA A 16 18.73 13.59 21.80
C ALA A 16 19.13 13.56 23.28
N ARG A 17 18.27 14.02 24.19
CA ARG A 17 18.50 13.93 25.64
C ARG A 17 18.57 12.49 26.13
N GLU A 18 17.63 11.65 25.71
CA GLU A 18 17.65 10.21 26.04
C GLU A 18 18.94 9.53 25.56
N LEU A 19 19.40 9.84 24.34
CA LEU A 19 20.65 9.30 23.80
C LEU A 19 21.87 9.77 24.59
N VAL A 20 21.89 11.02 25.04
CA VAL A 20 22.97 11.56 25.88
C VAL A 20 22.99 10.90 27.25
N ASP A 21 21.84 10.74 27.89
CA ASP A 21 21.73 10.06 29.19
C ASP A 21 22.15 8.58 29.09
N ASP A 22 21.73 7.89 28.03
CA ASP A 22 22.17 6.51 27.75
C ASP A 22 23.68 6.44 27.52
N TRP A 23 24.26 7.39 26.79
CA TRP A 23 25.70 7.48 26.59
C TRP A 23 26.46 7.72 27.89
N GLN A 24 25.97 8.60 28.74
CA GLN A 24 26.56 8.88 30.04
C GLN A 24 26.52 7.64 30.95
N ARG A 25 25.41 6.89 30.95
CA ARG A 25 25.27 5.62 31.70
C ARG A 25 26.22 4.54 31.17
N LEU A 26 26.33 4.40 29.85
CA LEU A 26 27.27 3.48 29.20
C LEU A 26 28.73 3.79 29.56
N ARG A 27 29.06 5.08 29.62
CA ARG A 27 30.40 5.56 29.99
C ARG A 27 30.70 5.35 31.47
N ALA A 28 29.70 5.54 32.33
CA ALA A 28 29.78 5.22 33.75
C ALA A 28 29.85 3.70 34.03
N GLY A 29 29.67 2.86 33.00
CA GLY A 29 29.69 1.40 33.14
C GLY A 29 28.50 0.88 33.96
N VAL A 30 27.38 1.60 33.93
CA VAL A 30 26.16 1.28 34.68
C VAL A 30 25.14 0.60 33.76
N CYS A 31 24.54 -0.49 34.24
CA CYS A 31 23.50 -1.23 33.55
C CYS A 31 22.26 -0.35 33.36
N ARG A 32 21.82 -0.19 32.11
CA ARG A 32 20.63 0.62 31.77
C ARG A 32 19.33 0.12 32.39
N ARG A 33 19.28 -1.16 32.82
CA ARG A 33 18.06 -1.82 33.31
C ARG A 33 17.95 -1.84 34.84
N CYS A 34 19.02 -2.23 35.53
CA CYS A 34 19.00 -2.41 36.98
C CYS A 34 19.92 -1.46 37.75
N GLY A 35 20.69 -0.62 37.07
CA GLY A 35 21.64 0.29 37.72
C GLY A 35 22.90 -0.38 38.30
N ALA A 36 23.07 -1.70 38.17
CA ALA A 36 24.29 -2.39 38.62
C ALA A 36 25.49 -2.11 37.70
N LEU A 37 26.71 -2.34 38.19
CA LEU A 37 27.93 -2.23 37.37
C LEU A 37 27.90 -3.27 36.22
N ALA A 38 27.94 -2.77 34.99
CA ALA A 38 27.98 -3.55 33.76
C ALA A 38 29.39 -3.65 33.15
N GLY A 39 30.30 -2.77 33.56
CA GLY A 39 31.60 -2.56 32.93
C GLY A 39 31.53 -1.52 31.82
N THR A 40 32.66 -0.91 31.50
CA THR A 40 32.77 0.17 30.50
C THR A 40 32.20 -0.28 29.14
N MET A 41 31.35 0.56 28.55
CA MET A 41 30.76 0.37 27.21
C MET A 41 29.80 -0.82 27.06
N LYS A 42 29.36 -1.46 28.16
CA LYS A 42 28.31 -2.48 28.13
C LYS A 42 26.96 -1.89 28.55
N SER A 43 25.93 -2.12 27.74
CA SER A 43 24.57 -1.65 28.04
C SER A 43 23.87 -2.43 29.15
N LEU A 44 24.28 -3.67 29.41
CA LEU A 44 23.67 -4.56 30.39
C LEU A 44 24.74 -5.23 31.26
N CYS A 45 24.46 -5.37 32.56
CA CYS A 45 25.28 -6.21 33.44
C CYS A 45 25.13 -7.71 33.09
N PRO A 46 26.05 -8.58 33.55
CA PRO A 46 26.00 -10.01 33.25
C PRO A 46 24.66 -10.68 33.58
N ALA A 47 24.05 -10.31 34.72
CA ALA A 47 22.74 -10.84 35.14
C ALA A 47 21.62 -10.43 34.18
N CYS A 48 21.51 -9.14 33.84
CA CYS A 48 20.51 -8.67 32.86
C CYS A 48 20.76 -9.24 31.46
N ALA A 49 22.01 -9.38 31.04
CA ALA A 49 22.36 -10.01 29.77
C ALA A 49 21.95 -11.49 29.73
N ALA A 50 22.14 -12.23 30.82
CA ALA A 50 21.67 -13.61 30.96
C ALA A 50 20.14 -13.69 30.92
N GLN A 51 19.44 -12.84 31.67
CA GLN A 51 17.97 -12.80 31.63
C GLN A 51 17.43 -12.43 30.25
N ARG A 52 18.08 -11.52 29.53
CA ARG A 52 17.71 -11.19 28.15
C ARG A 52 17.79 -12.40 27.23
N LYS A 53 18.82 -13.25 27.38
CA LYS A 53 18.95 -14.49 26.62
C LYS A 53 17.78 -15.45 26.92
N VAL A 54 17.39 -15.56 28.19
CA VAL A 54 16.23 -16.37 28.62
C VAL A 54 14.94 -15.83 27.98
N VAL A 55 14.64 -14.55 28.17
CA VAL A 55 13.45 -13.90 27.60
C VAL A 55 13.40 -14.04 26.07
N ARG A 56 14.55 -13.90 25.40
CA ARG A 56 14.65 -14.09 23.94
C ARG A 56 14.37 -15.52 23.49
N ARG A 57 14.88 -16.51 24.22
CA ARG A 57 14.59 -17.92 23.95
C ARG A 57 13.10 -18.20 24.13
N ASP A 58 12.55 -17.78 25.27
CA ASP A 58 11.16 -18.06 25.63
C ASP A 58 10.19 -17.32 24.69
N TYR A 59 10.52 -16.09 24.28
CA TYR A 59 9.81 -15.36 23.22
C TYR A 59 9.78 -16.14 21.91
N ARG A 60 10.93 -16.65 21.45
CA ARG A 60 11.02 -17.40 20.19
C ARG A 60 10.19 -18.67 20.23
N MET A 61 10.23 -19.41 21.34
CA MET A 61 9.39 -20.60 21.52
C MET A 61 7.90 -20.24 21.47
N ALA A 62 7.50 -19.20 22.20
CA ALA A 62 6.11 -18.76 22.27
C ALA A 62 5.61 -18.14 20.94
N ALA A 63 6.49 -17.49 20.18
CA ALA A 63 6.19 -16.97 18.84
C ALA A 63 6.03 -18.11 17.83
N ALA A 64 6.94 -19.10 17.86
CA ALA A 64 6.86 -20.28 17.01
C ALA A 64 5.57 -21.08 17.28
N GLN A 65 5.22 -21.28 18.56
CA GLN A 65 3.99 -21.97 18.95
C GLN A 65 2.72 -21.24 18.47
N ARG A 66 2.67 -19.90 18.59
CA ARG A 66 1.52 -19.12 18.07
C ARG A 66 1.40 -19.22 16.55
N SER A 67 2.53 -19.25 15.86
CA SER A 67 2.58 -19.37 14.39
C SER A 67 2.13 -20.76 13.93
N SER A 68 2.50 -21.82 14.65
CA SER A 68 2.17 -23.20 14.26
C SER A 68 0.80 -23.68 14.73
N ALA A 69 0.26 -23.12 15.82
CA ALA A 69 -1.02 -23.56 16.39
C ALA A 69 -2.26 -23.16 15.55
N GLY A 70 -2.07 -22.57 14.36
CA GLY A 70 -3.17 -22.05 13.55
C GLY A 70 -3.94 -20.91 14.22
N SER A 71 -3.40 -20.34 15.32
CA SER A 71 -4.01 -19.21 15.99
C SER A 71 -3.82 -17.97 15.13
N THR A 72 -4.85 -17.62 14.38
CA THR A 72 -4.90 -16.42 13.51
C THR A 72 -5.23 -15.15 14.29
N SER A 73 -5.35 -15.22 15.63
CA SER A 73 -5.72 -14.06 16.42
C SER A 73 -4.51 -13.19 16.73
N MET A 74 -4.56 -11.95 16.25
CA MET A 74 -3.61 -10.89 16.61
C MET A 74 -3.55 -10.65 18.13
N GLN A 75 -4.64 -10.90 18.86
CA GLN A 75 -4.65 -10.74 20.32
C GLN A 75 -3.56 -11.57 21.01
N SER A 76 -3.32 -12.79 20.52
CA SER A 76 -2.28 -13.67 21.07
C SER A 76 -0.88 -13.07 20.93
N TRP A 77 -0.59 -12.37 19.83
CA TRP A 77 0.66 -11.66 19.59
C TRP A 77 0.79 -10.43 20.47
N LEU A 78 -0.29 -9.67 20.63
CA LEU A 78 -0.32 -8.52 21.54
C LEU A 78 -0.06 -8.92 23.00
N GLU A 79 -0.56 -10.07 23.44
CA GLU A 79 -0.25 -10.63 24.75
C GLU A 79 1.22 -11.00 24.89
N LEU A 80 1.83 -11.58 23.85
CA LEU A 80 3.27 -11.86 23.84
C LEU A 80 4.09 -10.57 23.95
N HIS A 81 3.68 -9.50 23.25
CA HIS A 81 4.35 -8.20 23.31
C HIS A 81 4.20 -7.54 24.69
N ARG A 82 3.01 -7.64 25.29
CA ARG A 82 2.77 -7.20 26.67
C ARG A 82 3.63 -7.97 27.67
N TRP A 83 3.79 -9.29 27.49
CA TRP A 83 4.69 -10.09 28.32
C TRP A 83 6.15 -9.66 28.17
N VAL A 84 6.66 -9.42 26.95
CA VAL A 84 8.02 -8.90 26.75
C VAL A 84 8.21 -7.55 27.45
N SER A 85 7.21 -6.67 27.34
CA SER A 85 7.22 -5.34 27.95
C SER A 85 7.16 -5.42 29.49
N SER A 86 6.41 -6.36 30.06
CA SER A 86 6.36 -6.58 31.52
C SER A 86 7.68 -7.13 32.08
N GLN A 87 8.50 -7.77 31.23
CA GLN A 87 9.88 -8.09 31.57
C GLN A 87 10.83 -6.87 31.47
N GLY A 88 10.34 -5.68 31.12
CA GLY A 88 11.15 -4.47 31.00
C GLY A 88 12.11 -4.50 29.81
N TYR A 89 11.75 -5.19 28.72
CA TYR A 89 12.49 -5.19 27.47
C TYR A 89 11.66 -4.61 26.33
N GLY A 90 12.33 -3.94 25.39
CA GLY A 90 11.70 -3.52 24.14
C GLY A 90 11.52 -4.70 23.19
N LEU A 91 10.41 -4.72 22.44
CA LEU A 91 10.13 -5.79 21.49
C LEU A 91 11.24 -5.97 20.45
N LYS A 92 11.74 -4.89 19.86
CA LYS A 92 12.85 -4.93 18.89
C LYS A 92 14.14 -5.53 19.49
N GLU A 93 14.38 -5.33 20.77
CA GLU A 93 15.54 -5.90 21.46
C GLU A 93 15.43 -7.44 21.58
N ILE A 94 14.23 -7.95 21.85
CA ILE A 94 13.98 -9.38 22.08
C ILE A 94 13.75 -10.12 20.77
N ALA A 95 12.85 -9.62 19.92
CA ALA A 95 12.49 -10.24 18.66
C ALA A 95 13.62 -10.15 17.61
N GLY A 96 14.39 -9.06 17.64
CA GLY A 96 15.29 -8.69 16.55
C GLY A 96 14.57 -7.86 15.47
N ALA A 97 15.30 -7.57 14.39
CA ALA A 97 14.78 -6.78 13.28
C ALA A 97 13.82 -7.55 12.37
N ASP A 98 13.98 -8.87 12.30
CA ASP A 98 13.16 -9.75 11.46
C ASP A 98 12.79 -11.03 12.21
N ASN A 99 11.56 -11.07 12.70
CA ASN A 99 11.01 -12.24 13.38
C ASN A 99 10.35 -13.17 12.36
N VAL A 100 11.09 -14.22 11.98
CA VAL A 100 10.65 -15.27 11.06
C VAL A 100 9.29 -15.85 11.45
N SER A 101 9.02 -16.10 12.74
CA SER A 101 7.74 -16.66 13.19
C SER A 101 6.57 -15.70 12.93
N ALA A 102 6.76 -14.40 13.19
CA ALA A 102 5.75 -13.40 12.88
C ALA A 102 5.52 -13.27 11.35
N GLY A 103 6.60 -13.39 10.56
CA GLY A 103 6.51 -13.47 9.10
C GLY A 103 5.74 -14.71 8.62
N SER A 104 5.98 -15.89 9.21
CA SER A 104 5.23 -17.10 8.91
C SER A 104 3.75 -16.97 9.27
N TRP A 105 3.43 -16.35 10.40
CA TRP A 105 2.05 -16.07 10.78
C TRP A 105 1.33 -15.13 9.78
N LEU A 106 2.01 -14.07 9.32
CA LEU A 106 1.47 -13.19 8.27
C LEU A 106 1.25 -13.94 6.95
N ALA A 107 2.15 -14.86 6.59
CA ALA A 107 1.96 -15.71 5.42
C ALA A 107 0.73 -16.62 5.58
N SER A 108 0.54 -17.24 6.75
CA SER A 108 -0.65 -18.06 7.05
C SER A 108 -1.95 -17.25 7.07
N PHE A 109 -1.92 -15.99 7.52
CA PHE A 109 -3.06 -15.08 7.40
C PHE A 109 -3.45 -14.90 5.92
N VAL A 110 -2.47 -14.62 5.05
CA VAL A 110 -2.70 -14.49 3.61
C VAL A 110 -3.19 -15.80 2.99
N ASP A 111 -2.61 -16.94 3.36
CA ASP A 111 -3.07 -18.27 2.90
C ASP A 111 -4.53 -18.51 3.27
N LEU A 112 -4.92 -18.18 4.50
CA LEU A 112 -6.28 -18.35 4.99
C LEU A 112 -7.26 -17.43 4.23
N ALA A 113 -6.93 -16.15 4.08
CA ALA A 113 -7.74 -15.20 3.31
C ALA A 113 -7.97 -15.71 1.88
N ILE A 114 -6.90 -16.15 1.20
CA ILE A 114 -7.00 -16.71 -0.15
C ILE A 114 -7.85 -17.99 -0.18
N ALA A 115 -7.71 -18.86 0.82
CA ALA A 115 -8.45 -20.10 0.90
C ALA A 115 -9.96 -19.91 1.11
N THR A 116 -10.40 -18.75 1.65
CA THR A 116 -11.83 -18.44 1.74
C THR A 116 -12.49 -18.20 0.38
N GLY A 117 -11.70 -17.89 -0.65
CA GLY A 117 -12.21 -17.53 -1.98
C GLY A 117 -12.75 -16.09 -2.08
N GLU A 118 -12.69 -15.33 -0.98
CA GLU A 118 -13.06 -13.92 -0.94
C GLU A 118 -11.90 -13.15 -0.30
N VAL A 119 -11.35 -12.17 -1.03
CA VAL A 119 -10.33 -11.27 -0.49
C VAL A 119 -10.75 -9.85 -0.80
N ASP A 120 -10.81 -9.00 0.22
CA ASP A 120 -11.27 -7.64 0.08
C ASP A 120 -10.36 -6.57 0.67
N ASP A 121 -10.84 -5.31 0.71
CA ASP A 121 -10.08 -4.19 1.26
C ASP A 121 -9.90 -4.29 2.78
N ASP A 122 -10.84 -4.91 3.48
CA ASP A 122 -10.75 -5.11 4.93
C ASP A 122 -9.67 -6.15 5.24
N ASP A 123 -9.54 -7.20 4.44
CA ASP A 123 -8.43 -8.17 4.56
C ASP A 123 -7.07 -7.50 4.39
N VAL A 124 -6.94 -6.61 3.39
CA VAL A 124 -5.69 -5.86 3.14
C VAL A 124 -5.43 -4.87 4.27
N ALA A 125 -6.46 -4.19 4.77
CA ALA A 125 -6.34 -3.26 5.90
C ALA A 125 -5.97 -3.99 7.20
N GLN A 126 -6.59 -5.15 7.46
CA GLN A 126 -6.29 -6.01 8.60
C GLN A 126 -4.87 -6.58 8.52
N PHE A 127 -4.42 -6.97 7.31
CA PHE A 127 -3.04 -7.36 7.06
C PHE A 127 -2.06 -6.21 7.39
N ASP A 128 -2.30 -5.02 6.84
CA ASP A 128 -1.43 -3.85 7.01
C ASP A 128 -1.37 -3.42 8.49
N ALA A 129 -2.52 -3.40 9.19
CA ALA A 129 -2.61 -3.15 10.62
C ALA A 129 -1.84 -4.20 11.43
N SER A 130 -1.92 -5.47 11.02
CA SER A 130 -1.24 -6.56 11.70
C SER A 130 0.28 -6.48 11.52
N ALA A 131 0.73 -6.24 10.28
CA ALA A 131 2.13 -6.09 9.94
C ALA A 131 2.79 -4.91 10.66
N ALA A 132 2.06 -3.80 10.86
CA ALA A 132 2.55 -2.62 11.58
C ALA A 132 2.89 -2.91 13.07
N LEU A 133 2.23 -3.89 13.67
CA LEU A 133 2.43 -4.26 15.08
C LEU A 133 3.49 -5.34 15.28
N LEU A 134 3.88 -6.05 14.22
CA LEU A 134 4.79 -7.18 14.29
C LEU A 134 6.23 -6.78 13.92
N PRO A 135 7.25 -7.37 14.57
CA PRO A 135 8.66 -7.10 14.26
C PRO A 135 9.10 -7.91 13.03
N VAL A 136 8.59 -7.56 11.86
CA VAL A 136 8.86 -8.23 10.57
C VAL A 136 9.56 -7.26 9.63
N SER A 137 10.45 -7.77 8.77
CA SER A 137 11.10 -6.94 7.76
C SER A 137 10.09 -6.34 6.78
N ARG A 138 10.39 -5.12 6.29
CA ARG A 138 9.55 -4.45 5.27
C ARG A 138 9.44 -5.28 3.99
N GLU A 139 10.49 -6.01 3.64
CA GLU A 139 10.54 -6.90 2.47
C GLU A 139 9.54 -8.05 2.59
N THR A 140 9.53 -8.74 3.74
CA THR A 140 8.55 -9.81 4.00
C THR A 140 7.12 -9.27 4.01
N VAL A 141 6.88 -8.11 4.64
CA VAL A 141 5.55 -7.47 4.64
C VAL A 141 5.12 -7.14 3.21
N ALA A 142 5.97 -6.50 2.41
CA ALA A 142 5.66 -6.15 1.03
C ALA A 142 5.38 -7.40 0.17
N ALA A 143 6.18 -8.47 0.34
CA ALA A 143 5.98 -9.72 -0.38
C ALA A 143 4.60 -10.36 -0.09
N GLN A 144 4.21 -10.46 1.18
CA GLN A 144 2.91 -11.03 1.56
C GLN A 144 1.75 -10.11 1.19
N ARG A 145 1.91 -8.80 1.33
CA ARG A 145 0.93 -7.80 0.89
C ARG A 145 0.64 -7.91 -0.60
N ASN A 146 1.69 -7.97 -1.42
CA ASN A 146 1.57 -8.10 -2.87
C ASN A 146 0.90 -9.41 -3.26
N ARG A 147 1.18 -10.49 -2.52
CA ARG A 147 0.52 -11.78 -2.72
C ARG A 147 -0.99 -11.71 -2.44
N LEU A 148 -1.38 -11.04 -1.36
CA LEU A 148 -2.80 -10.85 -0.99
C LEU A 148 -3.54 -9.99 -2.04
N ILE A 149 -2.95 -8.86 -2.44
CA ILE A 149 -3.50 -7.97 -3.48
C ILE A 149 -3.62 -8.70 -4.82
N ARG A 150 -2.59 -9.46 -5.21
CA ARG A 150 -2.61 -10.25 -6.44
C ARG A 150 -3.73 -11.29 -6.39
N ALA A 151 -3.89 -12.00 -5.28
CA ALA A 151 -4.95 -13.00 -5.14
C ALA A 151 -6.35 -12.37 -5.26
N ARG A 152 -6.56 -11.21 -4.62
CA ARG A 152 -7.79 -10.43 -4.80
C ARG A 152 -8.07 -10.15 -6.27
N TRP A 153 -7.09 -9.64 -7.02
CA TRP A 153 -7.29 -9.35 -8.44
C TRP A 153 -7.70 -10.59 -9.23
N PHE A 154 -7.12 -11.76 -8.97
CA PHE A 154 -7.53 -13.00 -9.62
C PHE A 154 -8.95 -13.43 -9.22
N LEU A 155 -9.32 -13.29 -7.95
CA LEU A 155 -10.68 -13.56 -7.49
C LEU A 155 -11.70 -12.60 -8.10
N ASP A 156 -11.34 -11.33 -8.28
CA ASP A 156 -12.19 -10.37 -8.98
C ASP A 156 -12.44 -10.79 -10.42
N LEU A 157 -11.40 -11.18 -11.15
CA LEU A 157 -11.54 -11.72 -12.50
C LEU A 157 -12.42 -12.99 -12.53
N GLN A 158 -12.26 -13.89 -11.56
CA GLN A 158 -13.10 -15.11 -11.44
C GLN A 158 -14.57 -14.81 -11.18
N HIS A 159 -14.89 -13.63 -10.62
CA HIS A 159 -16.27 -13.17 -10.40
C HIS A 159 -16.79 -12.26 -11.53
N GLY A 160 -16.03 -12.13 -12.63
CA GLY A 160 -16.38 -11.27 -13.76
C GLY A 160 -16.18 -9.78 -13.51
N ARG A 161 -15.48 -9.42 -12.43
CA ARG A 161 -15.14 -8.04 -12.08
C ARG A 161 -13.86 -7.66 -12.80
N LEU A 162 -14.01 -7.03 -13.95
CA LEU A 162 -12.89 -6.53 -14.74
C LEU A 162 -12.49 -5.13 -14.22
N PRO A 163 -11.19 -4.83 -14.11
CA PRO A 163 -10.73 -3.49 -13.74
C PRO A 163 -11.14 -2.46 -14.78
N LEU A 164 -11.20 -1.19 -14.40
CA LEU A 164 -11.36 -0.06 -15.33
C LEU A 164 -10.06 0.72 -15.38
N VAL A 165 -9.55 0.91 -16.59
CA VAL A 165 -8.24 1.55 -16.85
C VAL A 165 -8.43 2.65 -17.88
N GLY A 166 -7.85 3.82 -17.63
CA GLY A 166 -7.81 4.89 -18.62
C GLY A 166 -6.96 4.51 -19.83
N THR A 167 -7.38 4.92 -21.02
CA THR A 167 -6.61 4.71 -22.25
C THR A 167 -6.61 5.98 -23.10
N ASN A 168 -5.56 6.12 -23.91
CA ASN A 168 -5.44 7.22 -24.88
C ASN A 168 -6.08 6.89 -26.24
N VAL A 169 -6.64 5.69 -26.40
CA VAL A 169 -7.36 5.31 -27.62
C VAL A 169 -8.82 5.78 -27.54
N VAL A 170 -9.33 6.25 -28.67
CA VAL A 170 -10.73 6.67 -28.79
C VAL A 170 -11.64 5.46 -28.65
N LEU A 171 -12.41 5.44 -27.56
CA LEU A 171 -13.41 4.42 -27.27
C LEU A 171 -14.77 4.81 -27.87
N ALA A 172 -15.50 3.82 -28.38
CA ALA A 172 -16.88 4.00 -28.83
C ALA A 172 -17.82 4.24 -27.63
N ALA A 173 -19.04 4.72 -27.91
CA ALA A 173 -20.05 4.91 -26.86
C ALA A 173 -20.35 3.60 -26.13
N GLY A 174 -20.21 3.60 -24.80
CA GLY A 174 -20.39 2.41 -23.95
C GLY A 174 -19.21 1.42 -23.96
N GLU A 175 -18.14 1.72 -24.71
CA GLU A 175 -16.90 0.95 -24.66
C GLU A 175 -16.06 1.41 -23.44
N VAL A 176 -15.57 0.43 -22.67
CA VAL A 176 -14.72 0.66 -21.48
C VAL A 176 -13.45 -0.15 -21.60
N CYS A 177 -12.33 0.44 -21.17
CA CYS A 177 -11.03 -0.19 -21.21
C CYS A 177 -10.71 -0.90 -19.88
N HIS A 178 -10.26 -2.14 -19.98
CA HIS A 178 -9.90 -3.00 -18.85
C HIS A 178 -8.39 -3.21 -18.70
N LEU A 179 -7.64 -3.07 -19.79
CA LEU A 179 -6.20 -3.19 -19.78
C LEU A 179 -5.63 -2.29 -20.86
N ASP A 180 -4.59 -1.53 -20.53
CA ASP A 180 -3.77 -0.79 -21.49
C ASP A 180 -2.31 -0.90 -21.04
N THR A 181 -1.49 -1.65 -21.79
CA THR A 181 -0.11 -1.95 -21.39
C THR A 181 0.83 -2.04 -22.59
N PRO A 182 2.09 -1.57 -22.48
CA PRO A 182 3.08 -1.77 -23.52
C PRO A 182 3.46 -3.26 -23.66
N ILE A 183 3.69 -3.69 -24.91
CA ILE A 183 4.08 -5.06 -25.25
C ILE A 183 5.24 -5.09 -26.24
N SER A 184 5.95 -6.21 -26.30
CA SER A 184 6.91 -6.50 -27.36
C SER A 184 6.46 -7.72 -28.15
N MET A 185 6.18 -7.55 -29.44
CA MET A 185 5.66 -8.62 -30.32
C MET A 185 6.80 -9.36 -31.04
N TYR A 186 6.69 -10.68 -31.10
CA TYR A 186 7.64 -11.58 -31.74
C TYR A 186 6.92 -12.50 -32.74
N PRO A 187 7.47 -12.70 -33.95
CA PRO A 187 6.88 -13.64 -34.91
C PRO A 187 7.07 -15.09 -34.45
N THR A 188 6.05 -15.93 -34.64
CA THR A 188 6.09 -17.35 -34.22
C THR A 188 7.19 -18.13 -34.96
N SER A 189 7.42 -17.80 -36.24
CA SER A 189 8.37 -18.49 -37.12
C SER A 189 9.83 -18.11 -36.89
N ALA A 190 10.11 -17.01 -36.18
CA ALA A 190 11.48 -16.51 -35.95
C ALA A 190 11.60 -15.88 -34.54
N PRO A 191 11.68 -16.68 -33.47
CA PRO A 191 11.70 -16.18 -32.09
C PRO A 191 12.93 -15.32 -31.76
N THR A 192 14.01 -15.45 -32.54
CA THR A 192 15.24 -14.65 -32.43
C THR A 192 15.21 -13.38 -33.28
N ALA A 193 14.13 -13.14 -34.04
CA ALA A 193 13.96 -11.89 -34.79
C ALA A 193 13.79 -10.69 -33.85
N ARG A 194 14.08 -9.50 -34.37
CA ARG A 194 13.83 -8.25 -33.64
C ARG A 194 12.34 -8.15 -33.28
N PHE A 195 12.08 -7.82 -32.02
CA PHE A 195 10.71 -7.56 -31.58
C PHE A 195 10.18 -6.25 -32.15
N THR A 196 8.87 -6.16 -32.30
CA THR A 196 8.19 -4.92 -32.64
C THR A 196 7.48 -4.39 -31.40
N PRO A 197 7.80 -3.19 -30.90
CA PRO A 197 7.09 -2.61 -29.77
C PRO A 197 5.64 -2.31 -30.17
N GLY A 198 4.71 -2.48 -29.23
CA GLY A 198 3.30 -2.20 -29.43
C GLY A 198 2.58 -1.93 -28.12
N ARG A 199 1.26 -1.85 -28.19
CA ARG A 199 0.38 -1.80 -27.02
C ARG A 199 -0.64 -2.92 -27.09
N LEU A 200 -1.00 -3.45 -25.93
CA LEU A 200 -2.15 -4.31 -25.75
C LEU A 200 -3.23 -3.51 -25.05
N ILE A 201 -4.39 -3.39 -25.70
CA ILE A 201 -5.58 -2.78 -25.11
C ILE A 201 -6.71 -3.82 -25.12
N VAL A 202 -7.33 -4.03 -23.98
CA VAL A 202 -8.49 -4.93 -23.85
C VAL A 202 -9.65 -4.08 -23.38
N THR A 203 -10.72 -4.06 -24.17
CA THR A 203 -11.98 -3.39 -23.86
C THR A 203 -13.09 -4.41 -23.70
N ASN A 204 -14.30 -4.00 -23.34
CA ASN A 204 -15.48 -4.87 -23.36
C ASN A 204 -15.93 -5.28 -24.78
N HIS A 205 -15.45 -4.63 -25.85
CA HIS A 205 -15.87 -4.91 -27.23
C HIS A 205 -14.78 -5.52 -28.11
N ARG A 206 -13.52 -5.13 -27.91
CA ARG A 206 -12.39 -5.48 -28.77
C ARG A 206 -11.07 -5.59 -28.02
N LEU A 207 -10.15 -6.32 -28.64
CA LEU A 207 -8.75 -6.45 -28.25
C LEU A 207 -7.89 -5.79 -29.33
N ILE A 208 -7.05 -4.85 -28.94
CA ILE A 208 -6.08 -4.20 -29.80
C ILE A 208 -4.69 -4.73 -29.44
N LEU A 209 -4.00 -5.31 -30.41
CA LEU A 209 -2.66 -5.88 -30.27
C LEU A 209 -1.72 -5.25 -31.29
N GLY A 210 -1.01 -4.20 -30.89
CA GLY A 210 -0.19 -3.39 -31.79
C GLY A 210 -1.06 -2.77 -32.90
N PRO A 211 -0.78 -3.03 -34.18
CA PRO A 211 -1.60 -2.53 -35.29
C PRO A 211 -2.87 -3.35 -35.55
N ARG A 212 -3.11 -4.44 -34.81
CA ARG A 212 -4.24 -5.35 -35.05
C ARG A 212 -5.37 -5.05 -34.09
N GLU A 213 -6.58 -5.12 -34.60
CA GLU A 213 -7.81 -5.00 -33.82
C GLU A 213 -8.67 -6.24 -34.07
N LEU A 214 -9.18 -6.82 -33.00
CA LEU A 214 -9.98 -8.04 -33.02
C LEU A 214 -11.24 -7.80 -32.18
N PRO A 215 -12.45 -8.10 -32.68
CA PRO A 215 -13.62 -8.19 -31.84
C PRO A 215 -13.35 -9.16 -30.68
N LEU A 216 -13.67 -8.77 -29.45
CA LEU A 216 -13.35 -9.58 -28.28
C LEU A 216 -14.07 -10.94 -28.34
N ILE A 217 -15.24 -10.98 -28.97
CA ILE A 217 -16.02 -12.20 -29.18
C ILE A 217 -15.29 -13.25 -30.04
N ASP A 218 -14.43 -12.81 -30.96
CA ASP A 218 -13.64 -13.64 -31.87
C ASP A 218 -12.37 -14.19 -31.19
N VAL A 219 -11.96 -13.59 -30.07
CA VAL A 219 -10.83 -14.07 -29.28
C VAL A 219 -11.23 -15.33 -28.54
N ARG A 220 -10.59 -16.47 -28.83
CA ARG A 220 -10.90 -17.74 -28.16
C ARG A 220 -10.42 -17.74 -26.71
N ARG A 221 -9.13 -17.45 -26.51
CA ARG A 221 -8.44 -17.38 -25.21
C ARG A 221 -7.02 -16.84 -25.38
N ALA A 222 -6.44 -16.34 -24.29
CA ALA A 222 -5.02 -16.13 -24.14
C ALA A 222 -4.37 -17.32 -23.42
N VAL A 223 -3.20 -17.75 -23.89
CA VAL A 223 -2.43 -18.88 -23.33
C VAL A 223 -0.96 -18.52 -23.17
N PRO A 224 -0.26 -19.09 -22.16
CA PRO A 224 1.17 -18.92 -22.04
C PRO A 224 1.89 -19.59 -23.21
N PHE A 225 2.88 -18.90 -23.79
CA PHE A 225 3.71 -19.45 -24.85
C PHE A 225 5.15 -18.97 -24.67
N ARG A 226 6.06 -19.91 -24.35
CA ARG A 226 7.47 -19.61 -24.02
C ARG A 226 7.53 -18.57 -22.89
N SER A 227 8.19 -17.43 -23.12
CA SER A 227 8.32 -16.31 -22.20
C SER A 227 7.23 -15.23 -22.38
N GLY A 228 6.19 -15.50 -23.17
CA GLY A 228 5.15 -14.52 -23.47
C GLY A 228 3.74 -15.13 -23.55
N VAL A 229 2.87 -14.45 -24.27
CA VAL A 229 1.45 -14.71 -24.38
C VAL A 229 1.06 -14.83 -25.85
N VAL A 230 0.25 -15.83 -26.17
CA VAL A 230 -0.42 -15.97 -27.47
C VAL A 230 -1.93 -15.80 -27.26
N VAL A 231 -2.58 -15.10 -28.17
CA VAL A 231 -4.04 -14.93 -28.20
C VAL A 231 -4.57 -15.77 -29.34
N GLU A 232 -5.34 -16.82 -29.06
CA GLU A 232 -5.95 -17.67 -30.08
C GLU A 232 -7.21 -17.01 -30.66
N PRO A 233 -7.46 -17.10 -31.99
CA PRO A 233 -6.76 -17.92 -32.99
C PRO A 233 -5.57 -17.23 -33.68
N LEU A 234 -5.03 -16.13 -33.14
CA LEU A 234 -3.92 -15.42 -33.76
C LEU A 234 -2.65 -16.31 -33.78
N THR A 235 -2.20 -16.71 -34.97
CA THR A 235 -1.04 -17.60 -35.15
C THR A 235 0.28 -16.87 -35.42
N ASP A 236 0.20 -15.58 -35.70
CA ASP A 236 1.29 -14.86 -36.37
C ASP A 236 2.41 -14.42 -35.42
N GLY A 237 2.19 -14.55 -34.11
CA GLY A 237 3.19 -14.20 -33.12
C GLY A 237 2.75 -14.45 -31.69
N PHE A 238 3.68 -14.21 -30.78
CA PHE A 238 3.44 -14.07 -29.36
C PHE A 238 3.96 -12.70 -28.90
N PHE A 239 3.50 -12.23 -27.76
CA PHE A 239 3.99 -10.97 -27.19
C PHE A 239 4.45 -11.16 -25.75
N THR A 240 5.44 -10.36 -25.35
CA THR A 240 5.87 -10.27 -23.95
C THR A 240 5.28 -9.02 -23.31
N VAL A 241 5.02 -9.12 -22.01
CA VAL A 241 4.42 -8.08 -21.17
C VAL A 241 4.98 -8.22 -19.75
N GLY A 242 4.90 -7.16 -18.95
CA GLY A 242 5.46 -7.14 -17.59
C GLY A 242 4.89 -8.23 -16.68
N ASP A 243 3.59 -8.52 -16.79
CA ASP A 243 2.92 -9.57 -16.02
C ASP A 243 2.07 -10.48 -16.92
N PRO A 244 2.65 -11.53 -17.51
CA PRO A 244 1.94 -12.38 -18.46
C PRO A 244 0.79 -13.15 -17.79
N GLN A 245 0.91 -13.52 -16.52
CA GLN A 245 -0.14 -14.25 -15.81
C GLN A 245 -1.39 -13.40 -15.61
N TRP A 246 -1.21 -12.14 -15.20
CA TRP A 246 -2.29 -11.18 -15.08
C TRP A 246 -2.99 -10.94 -16.42
N VAL A 247 -2.21 -10.69 -17.47
CA VAL A 247 -2.76 -10.41 -18.81
C VAL A 247 -3.53 -11.60 -19.37
N ILE A 248 -3.01 -12.83 -19.21
CA ILE A 248 -3.71 -14.04 -19.62
C ILE A 248 -5.05 -14.17 -18.90
N ALA A 249 -5.05 -14.01 -17.58
CA ALA A 249 -6.28 -14.14 -16.80
C ALA A 249 -7.29 -13.05 -17.14
N LEU A 250 -6.84 -11.80 -17.31
CA LEU A 250 -7.72 -10.67 -17.65
C LEU A 250 -8.34 -10.85 -19.03
N ILE A 251 -7.55 -11.20 -20.06
CA ILE A 251 -8.10 -11.45 -21.41
C ILE A 251 -9.13 -12.58 -21.35
N ASN A 252 -8.82 -13.68 -20.67
CA ASN A 252 -9.73 -14.81 -20.57
C ASN A 252 -11.03 -14.47 -19.82
N ALA A 253 -10.94 -13.73 -18.72
CA ALA A 253 -12.11 -13.23 -18.00
C ALA A 253 -12.94 -12.28 -18.86
N ALA A 254 -12.29 -11.34 -19.57
CA ALA A 254 -12.97 -10.41 -20.47
C ALA A 254 -13.74 -11.15 -21.58
N VAL A 255 -13.12 -12.17 -22.19
CA VAL A 255 -13.78 -13.01 -23.21
C VAL A 255 -14.99 -13.76 -22.62
N GLN A 256 -14.87 -14.34 -21.42
CA GLN A 256 -15.99 -15.03 -20.77
C GLN A 256 -17.14 -14.09 -20.42
N VAL A 257 -16.83 -12.87 -19.96
CA VAL A 257 -17.84 -11.83 -19.69
C VAL A 257 -18.53 -11.40 -21.00
N ALA A 258 -17.76 -11.16 -22.06
CA ALA A 258 -18.31 -10.77 -23.37
C ALA A 258 -19.22 -11.84 -24.00
N ARG A 259 -18.95 -13.12 -23.70
CA ARG A 259 -19.79 -14.26 -24.12
C ARG A 259 -20.99 -14.52 -23.20
N GLY A 260 -21.08 -13.82 -22.06
CA GLY A 260 -22.09 -14.08 -21.04
C GLY A 260 -21.90 -15.41 -20.29
N GLU A 261 -20.73 -16.06 -20.43
CA GLU A 261 -20.35 -17.28 -19.73
C GLU A 261 -20.04 -17.00 -18.25
N LEU A 262 -19.45 -15.84 -17.99
CA LEU A 262 -19.16 -15.36 -16.65
C LEU A 262 -20.10 -14.21 -16.29
N ARG A 263 -21.04 -14.47 -15.37
CA ARG A 263 -21.95 -13.44 -14.87
C ARG A 263 -21.22 -12.56 -13.88
N VAL A 264 -21.19 -11.25 -14.17
CA VAL A 264 -20.78 -10.23 -13.23
C VAL A 264 -21.66 -10.37 -11.99
N HIS A 265 -21.12 -10.97 -10.92
CA HIS A 265 -21.80 -10.92 -9.63
C HIS A 265 -21.85 -9.46 -9.22
N ILE A 266 -23.04 -9.03 -8.77
CA ILE A 266 -23.46 -7.68 -8.38
C ILE A 266 -22.24 -6.80 -8.07
N PRO A 267 -22.12 -5.58 -8.64
CA PRO A 267 -21.00 -4.70 -8.33
C PRO A 267 -20.92 -4.56 -6.80
N ARG A 268 -19.88 -5.14 -6.21
CA ARG A 268 -19.32 -4.62 -4.98
C ARG A 268 -19.05 -3.16 -5.32
N GLU A 269 -19.68 -2.22 -4.60
CA GLU A 269 -19.75 -0.79 -4.92
C GLU A 269 -18.59 -0.41 -5.82
N THR A 270 -18.89 -0.18 -7.11
CA THR A 270 -17.89 0.20 -8.11
C THR A 270 -16.97 1.20 -7.43
N PRO A 271 -15.66 0.92 -7.28
CA PRO A 271 -14.76 1.84 -6.62
C PRO A 271 -15.01 3.17 -7.29
N SER A 272 -15.48 4.13 -6.50
CA SER A 272 -15.78 5.47 -6.96
C SER A 272 -14.62 5.87 -7.85
N THR A 273 -14.89 6.20 -9.12
CA THR A 273 -13.86 6.76 -10.00
C THR A 273 -13.12 7.82 -9.18
N PRO A 274 -11.78 7.96 -9.25
CA PRO A 274 -11.04 8.83 -8.35
C PRO A 274 -11.71 10.21 -8.22
N ALA A 275 -12.12 10.80 -9.34
CA ALA A 275 -12.89 12.04 -9.41
C ALA A 275 -14.18 12.04 -8.55
N SER A 276 -14.96 10.96 -8.56
CA SER A 276 -16.15 10.81 -7.72
C SER A 276 -15.83 10.62 -6.23
N ALA A 277 -14.73 9.94 -5.88
CA ALA A 277 -14.30 9.78 -4.49
C ALA A 277 -13.89 11.14 -3.89
N PHE A 278 -13.08 11.90 -4.62
CA PHE A 278 -12.66 13.25 -4.19
C PHE A 278 -13.83 14.23 -4.14
N ALA A 279 -14.75 14.19 -5.12
CA ALA A 279 -15.93 15.03 -5.10
C ALA A 279 -16.83 14.74 -3.88
N ALA A 280 -17.05 13.46 -3.56
CA ALA A 280 -17.80 13.04 -2.38
C ALA A 280 -17.12 13.49 -1.08
N ALA A 281 -15.79 13.34 -0.99
CA ALA A 281 -15.01 13.77 0.17
C ALA A 281 -15.06 15.30 0.35
N ALA A 282 -14.89 16.08 -0.73
CA ALA A 282 -14.95 17.54 -0.68
C ALA A 282 -16.35 18.04 -0.25
N SER A 283 -17.42 17.47 -0.82
CA SER A 283 -18.80 17.81 -0.44
C SER A 283 -19.07 17.49 1.03
N ALA A 284 -18.62 16.32 1.51
CA ALA A 284 -18.79 15.92 2.91
C ALA A 284 -18.05 16.86 3.88
N LEU A 285 -16.86 17.35 3.49
CA LEU A 285 -16.11 18.33 4.28
C LEU A 285 -16.79 19.71 4.29
N GLU A 286 -17.39 20.14 3.18
CA GLU A 286 -18.15 21.39 3.11
C GLU A 286 -19.40 21.34 3.99
N GLU A 287 -20.16 20.24 3.94
CA GLU A 287 -21.32 20.01 4.82
C GLU A 287 -20.94 20.04 6.31
N ALA A 288 -19.72 19.63 6.63
CA ALA A 288 -19.17 19.64 7.99
C ALA A 288 -18.46 20.95 8.38
N ASP A 289 -18.63 22.02 7.59
CA ASP A 289 -18.03 23.35 7.81
C ASP A 289 -16.49 23.36 7.80
N ARG A 290 -15.87 22.40 7.10
CA ARG A 290 -14.42 22.25 6.89
C ARG A 290 -13.96 22.72 5.51
N GLY A 291 -14.41 23.92 5.09
CA GLY A 291 -14.18 24.41 3.73
C GLY A 291 -12.71 24.49 3.28
N LYS A 292 -11.76 24.73 4.20
CA LYS A 292 -10.31 24.72 3.88
C LYS A 292 -9.80 23.33 3.51
N ASP A 293 -10.30 22.30 4.21
CA ASP A 293 -9.92 20.92 3.95
C ASP A 293 -10.54 20.43 2.63
N ALA A 294 -11.79 20.85 2.34
CA ALA A 294 -12.42 20.59 1.04
C ALA A 294 -11.64 21.21 -0.13
N ALA A 295 -11.07 22.41 0.06
CA ALA A 295 -10.21 23.03 -0.95
C ALA A 295 -8.91 22.23 -1.19
N LEU A 296 -8.33 21.63 -0.13
CA LEU A 296 -7.15 20.76 -0.25
C LEU A 296 -7.48 19.48 -1.02
N VAL A 297 -8.59 18.83 -0.72
CA VAL A 297 -9.08 17.63 -1.45
C VAL A 297 -9.25 17.94 -2.94
N ARG A 298 -9.82 19.10 -3.28
CA ARG A 298 -9.96 19.57 -4.68
C ARG A 298 -8.61 19.80 -5.35
N SER A 299 -7.66 20.44 -4.67
CA SER A 299 -6.31 20.65 -5.20
C SER A 299 -5.58 19.34 -5.55
N ILE A 300 -5.80 18.27 -4.79
CA ILE A 300 -5.24 16.94 -5.10
C ILE A 300 -5.90 16.33 -6.33
N THR A 301 -7.19 16.58 -6.52
CA THR A 301 -7.94 16.12 -7.71
C THR A 301 -7.39 16.78 -8.98
N ASP A 302 -7.13 18.09 -8.93
CA ASP A 302 -6.59 18.86 -10.07
C ASP A 302 -5.20 18.37 -10.49
N ARG A 303 -4.42 17.84 -9.54
CA ARG A 303 -3.05 17.33 -9.75
C ARG A 303 -2.98 15.81 -9.88
N TRP A 304 -4.12 15.13 -9.97
CA TRP A 304 -4.18 13.66 -9.91
C TRP A 304 -3.27 12.97 -10.94
N SER A 305 -3.21 13.49 -12.16
CA SER A 305 -2.37 12.96 -13.24
C SER A 305 -0.86 13.15 -13.03
N GLU A 306 -0.47 14.06 -12.13
CA GLU A 306 0.94 14.35 -11.79
C GLU A 306 1.43 13.43 -10.66
N LEU A 307 0.52 12.93 -9.82
CA LEU A 307 0.85 12.03 -8.72
C LEU A 307 1.41 10.70 -9.21
N SER A 308 2.43 10.20 -8.51
CA SER A 308 2.90 8.82 -8.70
C SER A 308 1.78 7.80 -8.41
N PRO A 309 1.80 6.59 -9.02
CA PRO A 309 0.77 5.58 -8.77
C PRO A 309 0.58 5.22 -7.29
N GLU A 310 1.65 5.23 -6.49
CA GLU A 310 1.56 4.99 -5.04
C GLU A 310 0.83 6.13 -4.32
N MET A 311 1.13 7.38 -4.69
CA MET A 311 0.45 8.56 -4.16
C MET A 311 -1.02 8.62 -4.57
N GLN A 312 -1.35 8.22 -5.80
CA GLN A 312 -2.73 8.11 -6.28
C GLN A 312 -3.52 7.15 -5.39
N VAL A 313 -3.04 5.91 -5.18
CA VAL A 313 -3.72 4.93 -4.32
C VAL A 313 -3.91 5.47 -2.89
N ARG A 314 -2.88 6.12 -2.33
CA ARG A 314 -2.96 6.70 -0.98
C ARG A 314 -3.97 7.84 -0.90
N ALA A 315 -4.00 8.72 -1.90
CA ALA A 315 -4.91 9.85 -1.96
C ALA A 315 -6.36 9.38 -2.12
N GLN A 316 -6.62 8.41 -2.99
CA GLN A 316 -7.95 7.83 -3.18
C GLN A 316 -8.47 7.21 -1.87
N ARG A 317 -7.67 6.37 -1.20
CA ARG A 317 -8.07 5.76 0.08
C ARG A 317 -8.38 6.81 1.15
N ALA A 318 -7.62 7.91 1.19
CA ALA A 318 -7.89 8.99 2.12
C ALA A 318 -9.20 9.72 1.79
N ALA A 319 -9.50 9.96 0.51
CA ALA A 319 -10.78 10.52 0.08
C ALA A 319 -11.96 9.61 0.46
N GLU A 320 -11.86 8.32 0.16
CA GLU A 320 -12.87 7.30 0.50
C GLU A 320 -13.10 7.21 2.02
N ALA A 321 -12.03 7.29 2.82
CA ALA A 321 -12.13 7.31 4.27
C ALA A 321 -12.88 8.55 4.79
N ILE A 322 -12.65 9.72 4.20
CA ILE A 322 -13.37 10.96 4.55
C ILE A 322 -14.85 10.82 4.22
N SER A 323 -15.20 10.46 2.97
CA SER A 323 -16.59 10.35 2.55
C SER A 323 -17.33 9.25 3.31
N GLY A 324 -16.70 8.09 3.52
CA GLY A 324 -17.27 6.98 4.27
C GLY A 324 -17.51 7.33 5.74
N THR A 325 -16.56 8.02 6.38
CA THR A 325 -16.71 8.45 7.77
C THR A 325 -17.93 9.37 7.96
N TYR A 326 -18.10 10.36 7.08
CA TYR A 326 -19.27 11.26 7.14
C TYR A 326 -20.57 10.59 6.72
N ALA A 327 -20.54 9.62 5.80
CA ALA A 327 -21.71 8.81 5.47
C ALA A 327 -22.22 8.04 6.70
N VAL A 328 -21.33 7.36 7.43
CA VAL A 328 -21.68 6.65 8.66
C VAL A 328 -22.27 7.60 9.71
N LEU A 329 -21.66 8.79 9.91
CA LEU A 329 -22.20 9.78 10.83
C LEU A 329 -23.61 10.23 10.45
N ARG A 330 -23.87 10.50 9.16
CA ARG A 330 -25.20 10.93 8.69
C ARG A 330 -26.31 9.90 8.93
N HIS A 331 -25.96 8.62 9.03
CA HIS A 331 -26.92 7.56 9.36
C HIS A 331 -27.24 7.46 10.86
N LEU A 332 -26.52 8.16 11.73
CA LEU A 332 -26.77 8.16 13.18
C LEU A 332 -27.67 9.33 13.59
N PRO A 333 -28.64 9.13 14.51
CA PRO A 333 -29.36 10.21 15.15
C PRO A 333 -28.40 11.22 15.81
N PRO A 334 -28.69 12.54 15.78
CA PRO A 334 -27.78 13.56 16.33
C PRO A 334 -27.39 13.33 17.80
N GLU A 335 -28.32 12.81 18.60
CA GLU A 335 -28.10 12.44 20.00
C GLU A 335 -27.10 11.30 20.18
N ASP A 336 -27.09 10.33 19.27
CA ASP A 336 -26.17 9.19 19.29
C ASP A 336 -24.78 9.57 18.74
N GLN A 337 -24.69 10.55 17.86
CA GLN A 337 -23.41 11.06 17.36
C GLN A 337 -22.56 11.67 18.49
N ALA A 338 -23.20 12.36 19.44
CA ALA A 338 -22.55 13.04 20.56
C ALA A 338 -22.35 12.15 21.79
N ARG A 339 -23.05 11.01 21.88
CA ARG A 339 -23.01 10.14 23.05
C ARG A 339 -21.73 9.31 23.10
N ALA A 340 -20.93 9.50 24.15
CA ALA A 340 -19.73 8.70 24.39
C ALA A 340 -20.09 7.22 24.61
N ARG A 341 -19.30 6.31 24.02
CA ARG A 341 -19.43 4.86 24.21
C ARG A 341 -18.53 4.38 25.36
N ALA A 342 -18.49 3.07 25.57
CA ALA A 342 -17.69 2.43 26.63
C ALA A 342 -16.18 2.70 26.53
N ASP A 343 -15.70 3.09 25.34
CA ASP A 343 -14.32 3.51 25.08
C ASP A 343 -14.03 4.97 25.47
N GLY A 344 -15.05 5.73 25.90
CA GLY A 344 -14.95 7.13 26.29
C GLY A 344 -15.04 8.12 25.13
N PHE A 345 -15.22 7.65 23.88
CA PHE A 345 -15.33 8.51 22.70
C PHE A 345 -16.73 8.45 22.09
N SER A 346 -17.21 9.58 21.60
CA SER A 346 -18.44 9.62 20.80
C SER A 346 -18.14 9.24 19.34
N PRO A 347 -19.13 8.72 18.58
CA PRO A 347 -18.98 8.51 17.15
C PRO A 347 -18.48 9.76 16.41
N ALA A 348 -18.95 10.96 16.78
CA ALA A 348 -18.46 12.22 16.20
C ALA A 348 -16.98 12.49 16.48
N GLN A 349 -16.49 12.17 17.68
CA GLN A 349 -15.06 12.31 18.01
C GLN A 349 -14.21 11.29 17.24
N ASN A 350 -14.65 10.03 17.16
CA ASN A 350 -13.96 9.00 16.39
C ASN A 350 -13.91 9.36 14.90
N ALA A 351 -14.99 9.89 14.37
CA ALA A 351 -15.06 10.39 13.01
C ALA A 351 -14.11 11.57 12.77
N ALA A 352 -14.07 12.55 13.68
CA ALA A 352 -13.13 13.68 13.57
C ALA A 352 -11.68 13.21 13.53
N VAL A 353 -11.29 12.25 14.39
CA VAL A 353 -9.94 11.67 14.39
C VAL A 353 -9.65 10.93 13.08
N SER A 354 -10.60 10.16 12.56
CA SER A 354 -10.48 9.45 11.28
C SER A 354 -10.25 10.43 10.12
N VAL A 355 -11.10 11.47 10.02
CA VAL A 355 -10.99 12.51 8.98
C VAL A 355 -9.66 13.26 9.10
N ASP A 356 -9.22 13.62 10.30
CA ASP A 356 -7.95 14.30 10.50
C ASP A 356 -6.75 13.43 10.10
N ASN A 357 -6.80 12.13 10.36
CA ASN A 357 -5.77 11.19 9.90
C ASN A 357 -5.72 11.13 8.37
N ALA A 358 -6.87 11.07 7.71
CA ALA A 358 -6.97 11.09 6.25
C ALA A 358 -6.47 12.43 5.66
N MET A 359 -6.83 13.56 6.27
CA MET A 359 -6.35 14.89 5.86
C MET A 359 -4.84 15.03 6.02
N ARG A 360 -4.24 14.44 7.06
CA ARG A 360 -2.76 14.40 7.20
C ARG A 360 -2.11 13.56 6.10
N ALA A 361 -2.73 12.46 5.69
CA ALA A 361 -2.23 11.66 4.57
C ALA A 361 -2.26 12.46 3.25
N LEU A 362 -3.36 13.16 2.97
CA LEU A 362 -3.51 14.03 1.80
C LEU A 362 -2.53 15.21 1.82
N SER A 363 -2.39 15.90 2.95
CA SER A 363 -1.43 17.00 3.11
C SER A 363 0.01 16.53 2.91
N GLY A 364 0.34 15.32 3.39
CA GLY A 364 1.67 14.73 3.21
C GLY A 364 2.03 14.49 1.75
N ILE A 365 1.05 14.16 0.90
CA ILE A 365 1.26 13.94 -0.55
C ILE A 365 1.65 15.27 -1.23
N LEU A 366 0.91 16.34 -0.93
CA LEU A 366 1.23 17.66 -1.47
C LEU A 366 2.61 18.14 -1.01
N LEU A 367 2.97 17.91 0.25
CA LEU A 367 4.27 18.29 0.79
C LEU A 367 5.43 17.49 0.18
N SER A 368 5.25 16.18 -0.08
CA SER A 368 6.31 15.37 -0.71
C SER A 368 6.65 15.85 -2.11
N GLU A 369 5.67 16.31 -2.89
CA GLU A 369 5.95 16.89 -4.22
C GLU A 369 6.71 18.23 -4.11
N TYR A 370 6.40 19.05 -3.11
CA TYR A 370 7.15 20.28 -2.87
C TYR A 370 8.63 19.99 -2.55
N ASP A 371 8.90 18.96 -1.76
CA ASP A 371 10.28 18.56 -1.44
C ASP A 371 11.01 18.02 -2.69
N GLU A 372 10.35 17.20 -3.51
CA GLU A 372 10.93 16.71 -4.77
C GLU A 372 11.22 17.85 -5.77
N HIS A 373 10.31 18.81 -5.90
CA HIS A 373 10.53 19.98 -6.76
C HIS A 373 11.61 20.92 -6.20
N ALA A 374 11.69 21.09 -4.87
CA ALA A 374 12.75 21.87 -4.24
C ALA A 374 14.13 21.22 -4.46
N ASP A 375 14.21 19.89 -4.40
CA ASP A 375 15.43 19.13 -4.71
C ASP A 375 15.80 19.23 -6.18
N GLN A 376 14.83 19.15 -7.11
CA GLN A 376 15.06 19.36 -8.53
C GLN A 376 15.58 20.78 -8.84
N LEU A 377 15.02 21.81 -8.19
CA LEU A 377 15.50 23.19 -8.30
C LEU A 377 16.90 23.37 -7.71
N SER A 378 17.22 22.66 -6.63
CA SER A 378 18.57 22.63 -6.04
C SER A 378 19.58 22.00 -7.00
N VAL A 379 19.21 20.90 -7.67
CA VAL A 379 20.03 20.25 -8.69
C VAL A 379 20.22 21.15 -9.91
N LEU A 380 19.16 21.81 -10.40
CA LEU A 380 19.24 22.76 -11.51
C LEU A 380 20.16 23.95 -11.18
N ARG A 381 20.07 24.50 -9.96
CA ARG A 381 20.96 25.58 -9.50
C ARG A 381 22.42 25.14 -9.47
N LYS A 382 22.70 23.92 -8.98
CA LYS A 382 24.06 23.35 -8.98
C LYS A 382 24.56 23.12 -10.40
N TYR A 383 23.70 22.64 -11.30
CA TYR A 383 24.05 22.46 -12.71
C TYR A 383 24.37 23.81 -13.37
N THR A 384 23.53 24.84 -13.21
CA THR A 384 23.80 26.17 -13.78
C THR A 384 25.06 26.82 -13.22
N ALA A 385 25.37 26.60 -11.94
CA ALA A 385 26.58 27.13 -11.32
C ALA A 385 27.86 26.50 -11.91
N GLN A 386 27.81 25.25 -12.39
CA GLN A 386 28.95 24.61 -13.05
C GLN A 386 29.30 25.24 -14.41
N TRP A 387 28.39 26.00 -15.02
CA TRP A 387 28.62 26.69 -16.29
C TRP A 387 28.81 28.20 -16.13
N SER A 388 28.62 28.76 -14.93
CA SER A 388 28.84 30.18 -14.65
C SER A 388 30.28 30.52 -14.24
N ASP A 389 31.09 29.52 -13.90
CA ASP A 389 32.51 29.71 -13.52
C ASP A 389 33.47 29.66 -14.73
N ASP A 390 32.96 29.52 -15.96
CA ASP A 390 33.77 29.58 -17.17
C ASP A 390 33.86 31.05 -17.64
N ASP A 391 34.85 31.76 -17.09
CA ASP A 391 35.20 33.19 -17.30
C ASP A 391 35.60 33.55 -18.76
N GLY A 392 35.12 32.80 -19.76
CA GLY A 392 35.58 32.85 -21.14
C GLY A 392 34.53 33.11 -22.22
N LEU A 393 33.23 33.15 -21.91
CA LEU A 393 32.19 33.43 -22.92
C LEU A 393 31.72 34.89 -22.85
N THR A 394 32.46 35.75 -23.55
CA THR A 394 31.97 37.05 -23.99
C THR A 394 31.07 36.84 -25.22
N LEU A 395 29.80 37.20 -25.09
CA LEU A 395 28.86 37.35 -26.21
C LEU A 395 29.16 38.62 -27.01
#